data_AF-A0A2N9YCZ7-F1
#
_entry.id   AF-A0A2N9YCZ7-F1
#
_cell.length_a   1.000
_cell.length_b   1.000
_cell.length_c   1.000
_cell.angle_alpha   90.00
_cell.angle_beta   90.00
_cell.angle_gamma   90.00
#
_symmetry.space_group_name_H-M   'P 1'
#
loop_
_entity.id
_entity.type
_entity.pdbx_description
1 polymer ?
#
loop_
_entity_poly.entity_id
_entity_poly.type
_entity_poly.pdbx_seq_one_letter_code
_entity_poly.pdbx_strand_id
1 'polypeptide(L)'
;MYRPPSVRNFKSFIGELTAEAAATHVSLLESQKMERKQVDYWTSKASEVGIVLNGITSDRILNSQIRLSIVSIYSGFDVFLDEVENEFKRFDLKWMKPDKVSPLEVLEKNYIRGPDNKKNFRYESNAVDYLRLLRNSIAHPNKKNKDEAENFYKSRRESIDFVREKYNMLSAPNNPSSISFHDIKFWCRLLLDFSESIALLLEPDDERIYSKVPFDSWKKYGKNHDKLKKVAISYIHSEYSYSLEKAKEIVEKFYDSLT
;
A
#
# COMPACT_ATOMS: atom_id res chain seq x y z
N MET A 1 -15.92 -6.89 -7.94
CA MET A 1 -15.02 -5.95 -7.22
C MET A 1 -13.79 -5.73 -8.10
N TYR A 2 -13.47 -4.50 -8.45
CA TYR A 2 -12.24 -4.14 -9.16
C TYR A 2 -11.04 -4.38 -8.24
N ARG A 3 -10.10 -5.23 -8.66
CA ARG A 3 -8.88 -5.54 -7.93
C ARG A 3 -7.70 -5.49 -8.89
N PRO A 4 -7.17 -4.28 -9.14
CA PRO A 4 -6.09 -4.14 -10.10
C PRO A 4 -4.81 -4.87 -9.65
N PRO A 5 -3.93 -5.24 -10.58
CA PRO A 5 -2.64 -5.87 -10.27
C PRO A 5 -1.84 -5.13 -9.18
N SER A 6 -1.83 -3.80 -9.20
CA SER A 6 -1.16 -2.95 -8.20
C SER A 6 -1.56 -3.29 -6.76
N VAL A 7 -2.86 -3.35 -6.47
CA VAL A 7 -3.38 -3.70 -5.14
C VAL A 7 -2.96 -5.11 -4.74
N ARG A 8 -2.99 -6.07 -5.67
CA ARG A 8 -2.59 -7.46 -5.38
C ARG A 8 -1.10 -7.57 -5.10
N ASN A 9 -0.27 -6.93 -5.91
CA ASN A 9 1.19 -6.91 -5.79
C ASN A 9 1.59 -6.28 -4.46
N PHE A 10 1.03 -5.11 -4.16
CA PHE A 10 1.25 -4.43 -2.90
C PHE A 10 0.81 -5.27 -1.70
N LYS A 11 -0.34 -5.95 -1.79
CA LYS A 11 -0.80 -6.86 -0.76
C LYS A 11 0.13 -8.04 -0.52
N SER A 12 0.68 -8.63 -1.58
CA SER A 12 1.68 -9.72 -1.45
C SER A 12 2.93 -9.21 -0.76
N PHE A 13 3.47 -8.08 -1.23
CA PHE A 13 4.65 -7.44 -0.65
C PHE A 13 4.48 -7.13 0.84
N ILE A 14 3.37 -6.49 1.23
CA ILE A 14 3.10 -6.18 2.64
C ILE A 14 2.92 -7.46 3.47
N GLY A 15 2.30 -8.49 2.91
CA GLY A 15 2.14 -9.79 3.56
C GLY A 15 3.48 -10.44 3.90
N GLU A 16 4.39 -10.49 2.93
CA GLU A 16 5.75 -11.01 3.09
C GLU A 16 6.55 -10.21 4.13
N LEU A 17 6.56 -8.88 3.99
CA LEU A 17 7.26 -7.97 4.91
C LEU A 17 6.74 -8.12 6.34
N THR A 18 5.41 -8.19 6.53
CA THR A 18 4.81 -8.35 7.86
C THR A 18 5.21 -9.68 8.50
N ALA A 19 5.25 -10.76 7.71
CA ALA A 19 5.66 -12.08 8.19
C ALA A 19 7.14 -12.09 8.58
N GLU A 20 8.02 -11.53 7.76
CA GLU A 20 9.46 -11.42 8.04
C GLU A 20 9.71 -10.58 9.30
N ALA A 21 9.08 -9.41 9.40
CA ALA A 21 9.21 -8.53 10.55
C ALA A 21 8.74 -9.22 11.84
N ALA A 22 7.64 -9.97 11.78
CA ALA A 22 7.14 -10.73 12.93
C ALA A 22 8.08 -11.86 13.35
N ALA A 23 8.57 -12.65 12.39
CA ALA A 23 9.54 -13.73 12.66
C ALA A 23 10.83 -13.19 13.27
N THR A 24 11.34 -12.08 12.73
CA THR A 24 12.53 -11.38 13.24
C THR A 24 12.28 -10.85 14.65
N HIS A 25 11.13 -10.20 14.89
CA HIS A 25 10.78 -9.66 16.20
C HIS A 25 10.75 -10.73 17.28
N VAL A 26 10.06 -11.86 17.03
CA VAL A 26 9.98 -12.98 17.98
C VAL A 26 11.37 -13.57 18.24
N SER A 27 12.18 -13.76 17.19
CA SER A 27 13.54 -14.32 17.32
C SER A 27 14.44 -13.43 18.17
N LEU A 28 14.31 -12.11 18.03
CA LEU A 28 15.07 -11.14 18.82
C LEU A 28 14.61 -11.06 20.27
N LEU A 29 13.31 -11.22 20.55
CA LEU A 29 12.80 -11.31 21.92
C LEU A 29 13.34 -12.55 22.65
N GLU A 30 13.45 -13.69 21.96
CA GLU A 30 14.11 -14.88 22.53
C GLU A 30 15.61 -14.65 22.72
N SER A 31 16.26 -13.97 21.78
CA SER A 31 17.69 -13.63 21.87
C SER A 31 17.99 -12.72 23.06
N GLN A 32 17.12 -11.75 23.38
CA GLN A 32 17.23 -10.92 24.59
C GLN A 32 17.24 -11.76 25.87
N LYS A 33 16.47 -12.85 25.94
CA LYS A 33 16.47 -13.75 27.11
C LYS A 33 17.80 -14.49 27.23
N MET A 34 18.45 -14.80 26.11
CA MET A 34 19.76 -15.45 26.09
C MET A 34 20.89 -14.48 26.42
N GLU A 35 20.84 -13.23 25.94
CA GLU A 35 21.79 -12.17 26.29
C GLU A 35 21.86 -11.91 27.81
N ARG A 36 20.72 -12.03 28.51
CA ARG A 36 20.70 -11.93 29.98
C ARG A 36 21.49 -13.03 30.68
N LYS A 37 21.66 -14.18 30.02
CA LYS A 37 22.42 -15.33 30.52
C LYS A 37 23.88 -15.31 30.06
N GLN A 38 24.14 -14.69 28.91
CA GLN A 38 25.45 -14.63 28.28
C GLN A 38 25.68 -13.23 27.67
N VAL A 39 26.58 -12.45 28.28
CA VAL A 39 26.81 -11.04 27.92
C VAL A 39 27.31 -10.87 26.47
N ASP A 40 28.08 -11.83 25.95
CA ASP A 40 28.64 -11.83 24.59
C ASP A 40 27.86 -12.73 23.62
N TYR A 41 26.58 -13.01 23.90
CA TYR A 41 25.75 -13.96 23.15
C TYR A 41 25.87 -13.82 21.62
N TRP A 42 25.71 -12.60 21.08
CA TRP A 42 25.78 -12.38 19.63
C TRP A 42 27.19 -12.58 19.07
N THR A 43 28.23 -12.17 19.78
CA THR A 43 29.62 -12.37 19.37
C THR A 43 29.96 -13.86 19.36
N SER A 44 29.52 -14.60 20.39
CA SER A 44 29.66 -16.06 20.47
C SER A 44 28.93 -16.76 19.32
N LYS A 45 27.65 -16.42 19.08
CA LYS A 45 26.84 -17.01 18.00
C LYS A 45 27.38 -16.70 16.61
N ALA A 46 27.88 -15.49 16.39
CA ALA A 46 28.51 -15.12 15.13
C ALA A 46 29.83 -15.91 14.91
N SER A 47 30.61 -16.11 15.96
CA SER A 47 31.87 -16.85 15.89
C SER A 47 31.68 -18.33 15.54
N GLU A 48 30.58 -18.96 15.97
CA GLU A 48 30.21 -20.34 15.60
C GLU A 48 30.09 -20.54 14.08
N VAL A 49 29.79 -19.47 13.33
CA VAL A 49 29.66 -19.48 11.87
C VAL A 49 30.76 -18.68 11.16
N GLY A 50 31.85 -18.35 11.85
CA GLY A 50 33.00 -17.65 11.28
C GLY A 50 32.79 -16.16 11.00
N ILE A 51 31.82 -15.51 11.65
CA ILE A 51 31.52 -14.08 11.50
C ILE A 51 32.05 -13.30 12.71
N VAL A 52 32.76 -12.21 12.45
CA VAL A 52 33.22 -11.28 13.51
C VAL A 52 32.15 -10.21 13.74
N LEU A 53 31.61 -10.15 14.96
CA LEU A 53 30.57 -9.20 15.36
C LEU A 53 30.90 -8.57 16.72
N ASN A 54 30.88 -7.23 16.80
CA ASN A 54 31.26 -6.48 18.00
C ASN A 54 30.19 -5.45 18.40
N GLY A 55 29.91 -5.34 19.71
CA GLY A 55 29.10 -4.25 20.26
C GLY A 55 27.63 -4.20 19.79
N ILE A 56 27.07 -5.36 19.46
CA ILE A 56 25.68 -5.52 19.03
C ILE A 56 24.87 -6.11 20.18
N THR A 57 23.67 -5.56 20.39
CA THR A 57 22.66 -6.07 21.33
C THR A 57 21.36 -6.34 20.58
N SER A 58 20.53 -7.24 21.10
CA SER A 58 19.21 -7.52 20.49
C SER A 58 18.35 -6.27 20.43
N ASP A 59 18.41 -5.39 21.43
CA ASP A 59 17.69 -4.09 21.42
C ASP A 59 18.11 -3.20 20.25
N ARG A 60 19.41 -3.16 19.96
CA ARG A 60 19.95 -2.38 18.84
C ARG A 60 19.49 -2.96 17.50
N ILE A 61 19.50 -4.29 17.36
CA ILE A 61 19.00 -4.97 16.15
C ILE A 61 17.50 -4.72 15.99
N LEU A 62 16.73 -4.85 17.08
CA LEU A 62 15.29 -4.65 17.09
C LEU A 62 14.91 -3.24 16.61
N ASN A 63 15.56 -2.23 17.18
CA ASN A 63 15.36 -0.83 16.79
C ASN A 63 15.75 -0.57 15.32
N SER A 64 16.84 -1.18 14.84
CA SER A 64 17.23 -1.08 13.44
C SER A 64 16.21 -1.73 12.52
N GLN A 65 15.71 -2.92 12.88
CA GLN A 65 14.69 -3.60 12.07
C GLN A 65 13.37 -2.81 12.04
N ILE A 66 12.91 -2.28 13.17
CA ILE A 66 11.71 -1.44 13.16
C ILE A 66 11.86 -0.28 12.17
N ARG A 67 13.01 0.40 12.19
CA ARG A 67 13.31 1.50 11.26
C ARG A 67 13.35 1.05 9.80
N LEU A 68 14.04 -0.05 9.50
CA LEU A 68 14.17 -0.58 8.13
C LEU A 68 12.83 -1.09 7.59
N SER A 69 12.00 -1.70 8.43
CA SER A 69 10.65 -2.11 8.08
C SER A 69 9.78 -0.91 7.69
N ILE A 70 9.82 0.20 8.46
CA ILE A 70 9.10 1.43 8.10
C ILE A 70 9.52 1.96 6.73
N VAL A 71 10.84 1.98 6.46
CA VAL A 71 11.36 2.40 5.15
C VAL A 71 10.83 1.50 4.04
N SER A 72 10.88 0.19 4.25
CA SER A 72 10.47 -0.81 3.27
C SER A 72 8.97 -0.77 2.99
N ILE A 73 8.14 -0.60 4.03
CA ILE A 73 6.67 -0.45 3.90
C ILE A 73 6.34 0.73 2.99
N TYR A 74 6.90 1.91 3.26
CA TYR A 74 6.59 3.09 2.45
C TYR A 74 7.20 2.99 1.05
N SER A 75 8.36 2.35 0.90
CA SER A 75 8.95 2.12 -0.44
C SER A 75 8.07 1.20 -1.29
N GLY A 76 7.48 0.16 -0.70
CA GLY A 76 6.47 -0.65 -1.40
C GLY A 76 5.22 0.15 -1.76
N PHE A 77 4.85 1.12 -0.93
CA PHE A 77 3.75 2.03 -1.24
C PHE A 77 4.09 2.98 -2.38
N ASP A 78 5.33 3.50 -2.46
CA ASP A 78 5.78 4.31 -3.62
C ASP A 78 5.64 3.50 -4.92
N VAL A 79 6.08 2.23 -4.93
CA VAL A 79 5.93 1.34 -6.10
C VAL A 79 4.46 1.13 -6.45
N PHE A 80 3.61 0.91 -5.44
CA PHE A 80 2.15 0.80 -5.65
C PHE A 80 1.58 2.06 -6.32
N LEU A 81 1.98 3.26 -5.88
CA LEU A 81 1.51 4.51 -6.48
C LEU A 81 1.93 4.65 -7.96
N ASP A 82 3.16 4.24 -8.29
CA ASP A 82 3.64 4.23 -9.66
C ASP A 82 2.89 3.21 -10.54
N GLU A 83 2.60 2.02 -10.00
CA GLU A 83 1.78 1.01 -10.69
C GLU A 83 0.37 1.52 -10.95
N VAL A 84 -0.26 2.18 -9.96
CA VAL A 84 -1.58 2.79 -10.09
C VAL A 84 -1.60 3.88 -11.17
N GLU A 85 -0.59 4.74 -11.23
CA GLU A 85 -0.47 5.76 -12.29
C GLU A 85 -0.44 5.09 -13.68
N ASN A 86 0.30 3.98 -13.83
CA ASN A 86 0.39 3.24 -15.08
C ASN A 86 -0.91 2.54 -15.46
N GLU A 87 -1.62 1.96 -14.48
CA GLU A 87 -2.93 1.35 -14.68
C GLU A 87 -3.97 2.39 -15.09
N PHE A 88 -3.96 3.56 -14.46
CA PHE A 88 -4.89 4.64 -14.79
C PHE A 88 -4.78 5.09 -16.25
N LYS A 89 -3.55 5.16 -16.77
CA LYS A 89 -3.28 5.50 -18.18
C LYS A 89 -3.86 4.47 -19.16
N ARG A 90 -4.05 3.21 -18.77
CA ARG A 90 -4.66 2.17 -19.63
C ARG A 90 -6.13 2.44 -19.96
N PHE A 91 -6.78 3.31 -19.19
CA PHE A 91 -8.15 3.73 -19.43
C PHE A 91 -8.26 4.96 -20.35
N ASP A 92 -7.15 5.40 -20.95
CA ASP A 92 -7.01 6.64 -21.72
C ASP A 92 -7.42 7.89 -20.91
N LEU A 93 -7.25 7.84 -19.59
CA LEU A 93 -7.46 8.97 -18.71
C LEU A 93 -6.16 9.77 -18.57
N LYS A 94 -6.29 11.10 -18.61
CA LYS A 94 -5.14 12.01 -18.48
C LYS A 94 -4.72 12.09 -17.02
N TRP A 95 -3.53 11.58 -16.70
CA TRP A 95 -2.94 11.74 -15.38
C TRP A 95 -2.40 13.16 -15.18
N MET A 96 -2.87 13.85 -14.15
CA MET A 96 -2.40 15.16 -13.73
C MET A 96 -1.33 15.02 -12.65
N LYS A 97 -0.13 15.53 -12.91
CA LYS A 97 0.99 15.51 -11.96
C LYS A 97 1.50 16.94 -11.73
N PRO A 98 0.88 17.69 -10.79
CA PRO A 98 1.35 19.04 -10.46
C PRO A 98 2.79 19.01 -9.94
N ASP A 99 3.51 20.12 -10.12
CA ASP A 99 4.86 20.25 -9.58
C ASP A 99 4.83 20.49 -8.06
N LYS A 100 5.78 19.87 -7.34
CA LYS A 100 6.07 20.11 -5.91
C LYS A 100 4.91 19.81 -4.94
N VAL A 101 4.01 18.91 -5.30
CA VAL A 101 2.93 18.41 -4.43
C VAL A 101 3.27 17.02 -3.86
N SER A 102 2.57 16.61 -2.80
CA SER A 102 2.75 15.24 -2.28
C SER A 102 2.18 14.19 -3.24
N PRO A 103 2.67 12.93 -3.21
CA PRO A 103 2.08 11.86 -4.03
C PRO A 103 0.58 11.65 -3.78
N LEU A 104 0.10 11.89 -2.56
CA LEU A 104 -1.33 11.79 -2.23
C LEU A 104 -2.13 12.95 -2.83
N GLU A 105 -1.57 14.16 -2.86
CA GLU A 105 -2.20 15.29 -3.55
C GLU A 105 -2.28 15.03 -5.06
N VAL A 106 -1.29 14.35 -5.65
CA VAL A 106 -1.38 13.88 -7.05
C VAL A 106 -2.54 12.90 -7.21
N LEU A 107 -2.66 11.87 -6.35
CA LEU A 107 -3.77 10.92 -6.41
C LEU A 107 -5.13 11.61 -6.31
N GLU A 108 -5.30 12.53 -5.36
CA GLU A 108 -6.55 13.25 -5.13
C GLU A 108 -7.02 14.07 -6.35
N LYS A 109 -6.08 14.56 -7.17
CA LYS A 109 -6.40 15.25 -8.42
C LYS A 109 -6.89 14.30 -9.52
N ASN A 110 -6.56 13.02 -9.44
CA ASN A 110 -6.87 12.03 -10.48
C ASN A 110 -8.05 11.12 -10.13
N TYR A 111 -8.61 11.23 -8.92
CA TYR A 111 -9.80 10.46 -8.55
C TYR A 111 -10.98 10.73 -9.49
N ILE A 112 -11.59 9.65 -9.96
CA ILE A 112 -12.76 9.67 -10.84
C ILE A 112 -14.02 9.94 -10.02
N ARG A 113 -14.05 9.42 -8.79
CA ARG A 113 -15.13 9.65 -7.82
C ARG A 113 -14.56 10.17 -6.51
N GLY A 114 -15.37 10.93 -5.78
CA GLY A 114 -15.03 11.38 -4.43
C GLY A 114 -15.18 10.23 -3.41
N PRO A 115 -14.44 10.29 -2.28
CA PRO A 115 -14.63 9.34 -1.19
C PRO A 115 -15.98 9.54 -0.52
N ASP A 116 -16.60 8.43 -0.09
CA ASP A 116 -17.90 8.42 0.60
C ASP A 116 -17.89 9.33 1.84
N ASN A 117 -16.79 9.32 2.58
CA ASN A 117 -16.57 10.23 3.70
C ASN A 117 -15.25 11.01 3.53
N LYS A 118 -15.36 12.22 2.98
CA LYS A 118 -14.23 13.14 2.76
C LYS A 118 -13.42 13.44 4.02
N LYS A 119 -14.07 13.56 5.19
CA LYS A 119 -13.39 13.89 6.46
C LYS A 119 -12.49 12.73 6.90
N ASN A 120 -13.04 11.52 6.90
CA ASN A 120 -12.32 10.31 7.29
C ASN A 120 -11.17 10.02 6.31
N PHE A 121 -11.45 10.11 5.00
CA PHE A 121 -10.43 9.92 3.97
C PHE A 121 -9.25 10.89 4.14
N ARG A 122 -9.53 12.17 4.42
CA ARG A 122 -8.49 13.17 4.72
C ARG A 122 -7.64 12.80 5.93
N TYR A 123 -8.23 12.20 6.97
CA TYR A 123 -7.48 11.76 8.14
C TYR A 123 -6.55 10.58 7.83
N GLU A 124 -7.00 9.67 6.98
CA GLU A 124 -6.16 8.57 6.48
C GLU A 124 -5.04 9.09 5.59
N SER A 125 -5.33 9.99 4.63
CA SER A 125 -4.32 10.66 3.81
C SER A 125 -3.27 11.35 4.68
N ASN A 126 -3.68 12.11 5.70
CA ASN A 126 -2.75 12.74 6.64
C ASN A 126 -1.88 11.71 7.37
N ALA A 127 -2.42 10.56 7.76
CA ALA A 127 -1.63 9.50 8.39
C ALA A 127 -0.60 8.89 7.42
N VAL A 128 -0.96 8.70 6.16
CA VAL A 128 -0.02 8.20 5.13
C VAL A 128 1.06 9.23 4.81
N ASP A 129 0.73 10.52 4.79
CA ASP A 129 1.73 11.59 4.68
C ASP A 129 2.64 11.65 5.90
N TYR A 130 2.12 11.39 7.10
CA TYR A 130 2.97 11.23 8.28
C TYR A 130 3.95 10.07 8.11
N LEU A 131 3.51 8.92 7.60
CA LEU A 131 4.40 7.78 7.33
C LEU A 131 5.49 8.14 6.31
N ARG A 132 5.20 8.95 5.29
CA ARG A 132 6.20 9.47 4.33
C ARG A 132 7.29 10.26 5.05
N LEU A 133 6.90 11.19 5.91
CA LEU A 133 7.83 12.03 6.68
C LEU A 133 8.62 11.20 7.69
N LEU A 134 7.98 10.25 8.34
CA LEU A 134 8.63 9.29 9.22
C LEU A 134 9.70 8.49 8.46
N ARG A 135 9.38 7.93 7.29
CA ARG A 135 10.35 7.25 6.41
C ARG A 135 11.51 8.16 6.07
N ASN A 136 11.26 9.41 5.68
CA ASN A 136 12.30 10.37 5.31
C ASN A 136 13.24 10.67 6.50
N SER A 137 12.69 10.79 7.70
CA SER A 137 13.49 10.98 8.93
C SER A 137 14.39 9.78 9.25
N ILE A 138 14.00 8.57 8.82
CA ILE A 138 14.76 7.34 9.03
C ILE A 138 15.82 7.15 7.93
N ALA A 139 15.43 7.29 6.66
CA ALA A 139 16.27 7.03 5.50
C ALA A 139 17.31 8.14 5.25
N HIS A 140 16.97 9.38 5.59
CA HIS A 140 17.84 10.54 5.47
C HIS A 140 17.96 11.22 6.85
N PRO A 141 18.73 10.63 7.78
CA PRO A 141 18.77 11.07 9.17
C PRO A 141 19.45 12.44 9.29
N ASN A 142 18.65 13.48 9.39
CA ASN A 142 19.09 14.83 9.69
C ASN A 142 18.04 15.53 10.56
N LYS A 143 18.46 16.62 11.23
CA LYS A 143 17.61 17.35 12.18
C LYS A 143 16.34 17.89 11.51
N LYS A 144 16.45 18.43 10.29
CA LYS A 144 15.31 18.99 9.55
C LYS A 144 14.21 17.94 9.33
N ASN A 145 14.56 16.77 8.80
CA ASN A 145 13.60 15.70 8.51
C ASN A 145 12.96 15.14 9.79
N LYS A 146 13.74 15.05 10.89
CA LYS A 146 13.21 14.63 12.19
C LYS A 146 12.20 15.66 12.73
N ASP A 147 12.57 16.93 12.75
CA ASP A 147 11.72 18.03 13.25
C ASP A 147 10.43 18.13 12.41
N GLU A 148 10.53 17.96 11.09
CA GLU A 148 9.38 17.95 10.18
C GLU A 148 8.39 16.83 10.51
N ALA A 149 8.87 15.59 10.69
CA ALA A 149 8.01 14.46 11.06
C ALA A 149 7.38 14.64 12.45
N GLU A 150 8.13 15.14 13.44
CA GLU A 150 7.61 15.41 14.78
C GLU A 150 6.56 16.53 14.80
N ASN A 151 6.81 17.61 14.08
CA ASN A 151 5.86 18.73 13.97
C ASN A 151 4.60 18.32 13.20
N PHE A 152 4.72 17.50 12.16
CA PHE A 152 3.57 16.97 11.44
C PHE A 152 2.73 16.06 12.34
N TYR A 153 3.36 15.13 13.06
CA TYR A 153 2.67 14.26 14.02
C TYR A 153 1.87 15.05 15.07
N LYS A 154 2.44 16.14 15.60
CA LYS A 154 1.77 17.01 16.58
C LYS A 154 0.65 17.84 15.96
N SER A 155 0.89 18.44 14.80
CA SER A 155 -0.10 19.32 14.14
C SER A 155 -1.28 18.57 13.53
N ARG A 156 -1.13 17.28 13.21
CA ARG A 156 -2.19 16.40 12.69
C ARG A 156 -2.76 15.46 13.74
N ARG A 157 -2.75 15.86 15.02
CA ARG A 157 -3.14 15.01 16.14
C ARG A 157 -4.53 14.38 15.97
N GLU A 158 -5.52 15.15 15.51
CA GLU A 158 -6.88 14.65 15.26
C GLU A 158 -6.89 13.50 14.22
N SER A 159 -6.10 13.61 13.16
CA SER A 159 -5.99 12.55 12.14
C SER A 159 -5.30 11.30 12.69
N ILE A 160 -4.24 11.49 13.48
CA ILE A 160 -3.51 10.42 14.14
C ILE A 160 -4.38 9.67 15.15
N ASP A 161 -5.15 10.40 15.95
CA ASP A 161 -6.05 9.80 16.95
C ASP A 161 -7.22 9.08 16.25
N PHE A 162 -7.78 9.65 15.18
CA PHE A 162 -8.80 8.98 14.37
C PHE A 162 -8.34 7.63 13.82
N VAL A 163 -7.15 7.56 13.19
CA VAL A 163 -6.66 6.28 12.65
C VAL A 163 -6.29 5.31 13.78
N ARG A 164 -5.77 5.80 14.91
CA ARG A 164 -5.49 4.97 16.09
C ARG A 164 -6.77 4.29 16.59
N GLU A 165 -7.86 5.06 16.73
CA GLU A 165 -9.17 4.55 17.12
C GLU A 165 -9.75 3.59 16.08
N LYS A 166 -9.73 3.96 14.80
CA LYS A 166 -10.24 3.14 13.69
C LYS A 166 -9.64 1.72 13.69
N TYR A 167 -8.34 1.61 13.98
CA TYR A 167 -7.61 0.34 13.99
C TYR A 167 -7.45 -0.29 15.38
N ASN A 168 -8.14 0.23 16.41
CA ASN A 168 -8.07 -0.24 17.80
C ASN A 168 -6.63 -0.36 18.34
N MET A 169 -5.78 0.61 18.01
CA MET A 169 -4.40 0.62 18.46
C MET A 169 -4.25 1.34 19.80
N LEU A 170 -3.48 0.77 20.72
CA LEU A 170 -3.20 1.42 22.02
C LEU A 170 -2.27 2.63 21.89
N SER A 171 -1.26 2.56 21.03
CA SER A 171 -0.22 3.58 20.90
C SER A 171 0.10 3.95 19.44
N ALA A 172 0.16 2.97 18.55
CA ALA A 172 0.48 3.20 17.14
C ALA A 172 -0.62 4.04 16.42
N PRO A 173 -0.26 4.93 15.48
CA PRO A 173 1.10 5.28 15.13
C PRO A 173 1.75 6.14 16.22
N ASN A 174 3.01 5.83 16.53
CA ASN A 174 3.83 6.51 17.51
C ASN A 174 4.56 7.71 16.89
N ASN A 175 5.12 8.58 17.72
CA ASN A 175 5.98 9.66 17.25
C ASN A 175 7.33 9.11 16.75
N PRO A 176 8.11 9.88 15.97
CA PRO A 176 9.37 9.42 15.38
C PRO A 176 10.42 8.91 16.39
N SER A 177 10.41 9.43 17.62
CA SER A 177 11.38 9.06 18.65
C SER A 177 10.94 7.83 19.48
N SER A 178 9.75 7.29 19.26
CA SER A 178 9.21 6.16 20.04
C SER A 178 8.54 5.09 19.17
N ILE A 179 8.99 4.92 17.93
CA ILE A 179 8.48 3.87 17.04
C ILE A 179 8.75 2.48 17.62
N SER A 180 7.84 1.56 17.35
CA SER A 180 7.82 0.21 17.92
C SER A 180 7.40 -0.82 16.87
N PHE A 181 7.45 -2.11 17.22
CA PHE A 181 6.93 -3.17 16.35
C PHE A 181 5.42 -3.01 16.06
N HIS A 182 4.65 -2.40 16.96
CA HIS A 182 3.23 -2.15 16.71
C HIS A 182 2.99 -1.15 15.57
N ASP A 183 3.94 -0.26 15.30
CA ASP A 183 3.88 0.64 14.15
C ASP A 183 3.95 -0.13 12.84
N ILE A 184 4.79 -1.17 12.73
CA ILE A 184 4.86 -2.02 11.54
C ILE A 184 3.49 -2.61 11.23
N LYS A 185 2.87 -3.24 12.23
CA LYS A 185 1.54 -3.86 12.10
C LYS A 185 0.49 -2.83 11.69
N PHE A 186 0.48 -1.68 12.35
CA PHE A 186 -0.45 -0.60 12.08
C PHE A 186 -0.32 -0.10 10.63
N TRP A 187 0.90 0.25 10.20
CA TRP A 187 1.12 0.80 8.87
C TRP A 187 0.83 -0.20 7.76
N CYS A 188 1.21 -1.46 7.94
CA CYS A 188 0.85 -2.52 6.99
C CYS A 188 -0.67 -2.63 6.85
N ARG A 189 -1.41 -2.64 7.97
CA ARG A 189 -2.87 -2.73 7.93
C ARG A 189 -3.52 -1.50 7.30
N LEU A 190 -3.09 -0.31 7.71
CA LEU A 190 -3.63 0.95 7.19
C LEU A 190 -3.42 1.07 5.69
N LEU A 191 -2.21 0.79 5.19
CA LEU A 191 -1.92 0.93 3.76
C LEU A 191 -2.66 -0.11 2.91
N LEU A 192 -2.90 -1.32 3.41
CA LEU A 192 -3.74 -2.30 2.71
C LEU A 192 -5.15 -1.76 2.50
N ASP A 193 -5.80 -1.28 3.56
CA ASP A 193 -7.17 -0.74 3.48
C ASP A 193 -7.20 0.57 2.65
N PHE A 194 -6.16 1.38 2.73
CA PHE A 194 -6.01 2.60 1.93
C PHE A 194 -5.78 2.31 0.44
N SER A 195 -5.02 1.26 0.10
CA SER A 195 -4.78 0.84 -1.30
C SER A 195 -6.06 0.40 -2.00
N GLU A 196 -6.93 -0.35 -1.30
CA GLU A 196 -8.26 -0.73 -1.80
C GLU A 196 -9.13 0.51 -2.01
N SER A 197 -9.06 1.48 -1.09
CA SER A 197 -9.78 2.75 -1.22
C SER A 197 -9.29 3.55 -2.43
N ILE A 198 -7.98 3.66 -2.66
CA ILE A 198 -7.40 4.32 -3.84
C ILE A 198 -7.88 3.65 -5.13
N ALA A 199 -7.82 2.32 -5.21
CA ALA A 199 -8.26 1.58 -6.38
C ALA A 199 -9.74 1.81 -6.70
N LEU A 200 -10.59 1.90 -5.67
CA LEU A 200 -11.99 2.27 -5.84
C LEU A 200 -12.11 3.70 -6.36
N LEU A 201 -11.43 4.69 -5.78
CA LEU A 201 -11.56 6.09 -6.21
C LEU A 201 -11.08 6.34 -7.66
N LEU A 202 -10.21 5.48 -8.17
CA LEU A 202 -9.68 5.50 -9.53
C LEU A 202 -10.38 4.53 -10.49
N GLU A 203 -11.37 3.77 -10.02
CA GLU A 203 -12.15 2.84 -10.85
C GLU A 203 -12.94 3.62 -11.92
N PRO A 204 -12.72 3.36 -13.23
CA PRO A 204 -13.50 3.99 -14.29
C PRO A 204 -14.96 3.56 -14.26
N ASP A 205 -15.83 4.37 -14.87
CA ASP A 205 -17.22 3.97 -15.05
C ASP A 205 -17.36 2.75 -16.00
N ASP A 206 -18.43 1.99 -15.80
CA ASP A 206 -18.69 0.76 -16.56
C ASP A 206 -18.79 1.01 -18.08
N GLU A 207 -19.29 2.18 -18.50
CA GLU A 207 -19.46 2.56 -19.91
C GLU A 207 -18.09 2.73 -20.58
N ARG A 208 -17.15 3.39 -19.90
CA ARG A 208 -15.77 3.55 -20.33
C ARG A 208 -15.10 2.19 -20.49
N ILE A 209 -15.25 1.29 -19.52
CA ILE A 209 -14.71 -0.09 -19.63
C ILE A 209 -15.31 -0.80 -20.85
N TYR A 210 -16.62 -0.74 -21.03
CA TYR A 210 -17.30 -1.35 -22.17
C TYR A 210 -16.84 -0.78 -23.51
N SER A 211 -16.64 0.54 -23.61
CA SER A 211 -16.20 1.23 -24.83
C SER A 211 -14.83 0.79 -25.34
N LYS A 212 -14.03 0.14 -24.50
CA LYS A 212 -12.71 -0.40 -24.86
C LYS A 212 -12.75 -1.83 -25.35
N VAL A 213 -13.91 -2.49 -25.33
CA VAL A 213 -14.05 -3.85 -25.86
C VAL A 213 -13.92 -3.79 -27.40
N PRO A 214 -12.94 -4.48 -28.00
CA PRO A 214 -12.63 -4.33 -29.42
C PRO A 214 -13.51 -5.25 -30.28
N PHE A 215 -14.83 -5.04 -30.24
CA PHE A 215 -15.80 -5.83 -31.01
C PHE A 215 -15.46 -5.85 -32.52
N ASP A 216 -14.99 -4.73 -33.06
CA ASP A 216 -14.59 -4.59 -34.47
C ASP A 216 -13.40 -5.48 -34.85
N SER A 217 -12.54 -5.84 -33.90
CA SER A 217 -11.40 -6.73 -34.11
C SER A 217 -11.81 -8.20 -34.09
N TRP A 218 -13.06 -8.51 -33.74
CA TRP A 218 -13.57 -9.86 -33.53
C TRP A 218 -14.52 -10.35 -34.63
N LYS A 219 -14.34 -9.85 -35.86
CA LYS A 219 -15.14 -10.20 -37.06
C LYS A 219 -15.30 -11.72 -37.28
N LYS A 220 -14.33 -12.53 -36.84
CA LYS A 220 -14.35 -14.00 -36.95
C LYS A 220 -15.53 -14.67 -36.22
N TYR A 221 -16.18 -13.98 -35.27
CA TYR A 221 -17.35 -14.52 -34.57
C TYR A 221 -18.68 -14.15 -35.25
N GLY A 222 -18.64 -13.33 -36.31
CA GLY A 222 -19.83 -12.95 -37.09
C GLY A 222 -20.96 -12.41 -36.19
N LYS A 223 -22.18 -12.92 -36.40
CA LYS A 223 -23.39 -12.57 -35.63
C LYS A 223 -23.65 -13.50 -34.44
N ASN A 224 -22.65 -14.27 -33.97
CA ASN A 224 -22.84 -15.12 -32.80
C ASN A 224 -22.75 -14.28 -31.52
N HIS A 225 -23.87 -13.61 -31.18
CA HIS A 225 -23.96 -12.69 -30.05
C HIS A 225 -23.61 -13.36 -28.71
N ASP A 226 -23.99 -14.62 -28.50
CA ASP A 226 -23.63 -15.35 -27.28
C ASP A 226 -22.12 -15.57 -27.15
N LYS A 227 -21.45 -15.89 -28.27
CA LYS A 227 -19.99 -16.02 -28.29
C LYS A 227 -19.30 -14.68 -28.12
N LEU A 228 -19.82 -13.62 -28.73
CA LEU A 228 -19.30 -12.26 -28.57
C LEU A 228 -19.39 -11.79 -27.11
N LYS A 229 -20.54 -11.99 -26.45
CA LYS A 229 -20.72 -11.69 -25.03
C LYS A 229 -19.71 -12.45 -24.16
N LYS A 230 -19.54 -13.75 -24.38
CA LYS A 230 -18.55 -14.55 -23.63
C LYS A 230 -17.12 -14.03 -23.80
N VAL A 231 -16.72 -13.70 -25.03
CA VAL A 231 -15.39 -13.16 -25.31
C VAL A 231 -15.20 -11.77 -24.70
N ALA A 232 -16.23 -10.92 -24.75
CA ALA A 232 -16.22 -9.61 -24.09
C ALA A 232 -16.06 -9.73 -22.57
N ILE A 233 -16.78 -10.65 -21.93
CA ILE A 233 -16.66 -10.93 -20.49
C ILE A 233 -15.23 -11.37 -20.15
N SER A 234 -14.67 -12.33 -20.91
CA SER A 234 -13.30 -12.79 -20.70
C SER A 234 -12.26 -11.68 -20.94
N TYR A 235 -12.48 -10.82 -21.93
CA TYR A 235 -11.61 -9.66 -22.21
C TYR A 235 -11.61 -8.67 -21.05
N ILE A 236 -12.80 -8.23 -20.58
CA ILE A 236 -12.91 -7.29 -19.45
C ILE A 236 -12.29 -7.89 -18.18
N HIS A 237 -12.54 -9.17 -17.92
CA HIS A 237 -11.94 -9.88 -16.79
C HIS A 237 -10.40 -9.85 -16.84
N SER A 238 -9.83 -10.15 -18.01
CA SER A 238 -8.38 -10.33 -18.18
C SER A 238 -7.64 -8.98 -18.26
N GLU A 239 -8.10 -8.06 -19.09
CA GLU A 239 -7.41 -6.79 -19.35
C GLU A 239 -7.58 -5.78 -18.22
N TYR A 240 -8.74 -5.80 -17.55
CA TYR A 240 -9.10 -4.82 -16.54
C TYR A 240 -9.25 -5.40 -15.14
N SER A 241 -8.94 -6.69 -14.95
CA SER A 241 -8.91 -7.34 -13.62
C SER A 241 -10.22 -7.24 -12.82
N TYR A 242 -11.35 -7.20 -13.53
CA TYR A 242 -12.68 -7.31 -12.93
C TYR A 242 -13.03 -8.77 -12.63
N SER A 243 -13.87 -9.03 -11.63
CA SER A 243 -14.42 -10.38 -11.46
C SER A 243 -15.32 -10.77 -12.65
N LEU A 244 -15.48 -12.06 -12.90
CA LEU A 244 -16.34 -12.55 -14.00
C LEU A 244 -17.78 -12.05 -13.86
N GLU A 245 -18.29 -11.95 -12.63
CA GLU A 245 -19.62 -11.43 -12.32
C GLU A 245 -19.74 -9.96 -12.73
N LYS A 246 -18.78 -9.12 -12.32
CA LYS A 246 -18.80 -7.69 -12.67
C LYS A 246 -18.60 -7.46 -14.18
N ALA A 247 -17.71 -8.24 -14.81
CA ALA A 247 -17.54 -8.19 -16.26
C ALA A 247 -18.83 -8.57 -17.00
N LYS A 248 -19.54 -9.60 -16.51
CA LYS A 248 -20.87 -9.99 -17.02
C LYS A 248 -21.89 -8.87 -16.86
N GLU A 249 -21.98 -8.25 -15.69
CA GLU A 249 -22.88 -7.10 -15.44
C GLU A 249 -22.62 -5.95 -16.43
N ILE A 250 -21.36 -5.60 -16.66
CA ILE A 250 -20.98 -4.54 -17.62
C ILE A 250 -21.46 -4.89 -19.03
N VAL A 251 -21.17 -6.12 -19.49
CA VAL A 251 -21.57 -6.55 -20.83
C VAL A 251 -23.10 -6.61 -20.97
N GLU A 252 -23.82 -7.17 -19.99
CA GLU A 252 -25.29 -7.25 -20.05
C GLU A 252 -25.95 -5.88 -20.03
N LYS A 253 -25.33 -4.89 -19.37
CA LYS A 253 -25.84 -3.52 -19.28
C LYS A 253 -25.74 -2.74 -20.58
N PHE A 254 -24.67 -2.92 -21.36
CA PHE A 254 -24.38 -2.09 -22.55
C PHE A 254 -24.44 -2.83 -23.89
N TYR A 255 -24.52 -4.16 -23.88
CA TYR A 255 -24.61 -4.93 -25.12
C TYR A 255 -26.01 -4.89 -25.71
N ASP A 256 -26.17 -4.14 -26.79
CA ASP A 256 -27.37 -4.18 -27.62
C ASP A 256 -27.20 -5.22 -28.75
N SER A 257 -28.12 -6.18 -28.82
CA SER A 257 -28.15 -7.18 -29.91
C SER A 257 -28.68 -6.64 -31.23
N LEU A 258 -29.13 -5.38 -31.26
CA LEU A 258 -29.70 -4.71 -32.44
C LEU A 258 -28.67 -3.92 -33.26
N THR A 259 -27.40 -3.89 -32.86
CA THR A 259 -26.26 -3.45 -33.69
C THR A 259 -25.48 -4.66 -34.24
#